data_AF-A0A4Q3U9G4-F1
#
_entry.id   AF-A0A4Q3U9G4-F1
#
_cell.length_a   1.000
_cell.length_b   1.000
_cell.length_c   1.000
_cell.angle_alpha   90.00
_cell.angle_beta   90.00
_cell.angle_gamma   90.00
#
_symmetry.space_group_name_H-M   'P 1'
#
loop_
_entity.id
_entity.type
_entity.pdbx_description
1 polymer ?
#
loop_
_entity_poly.entity_id
_entity_poly.type
_entity_poly.pdbx_seq_one_letter_code
_entity_poly.pdbx_strand_id
1 'polypeptide(L)'
;MMHSRNGLLPALRFHLDDSHLGKEALIGQDEIDRNIAENGGFLSLDFVFEKNFKEMFVEKDPEFYYQIKDMDIEMFVEAMMAMREKITPFELLRKEYVEAEQSIKERKSIYWKEMLAVLSFAMNYPAKHLAAEDMLRLQKVLMPLISVVIAFVPQSSCRELIALHDAGVLDLVSVGDESRVVPDKSGGAHYHYEDEGGENVVQNFKMFVDCVGQPHLSFADFPFKGLTQEGAVSPARIKFQSREKAKNQIDAGNKLVEKDDDGSYFLKVPGITIND
;
A
#
# COMPACT_ATOMS: atom_id res chain seq x y z
N MET A 1 -8.46 -19.08 -13.35
CA MET A 1 -8.34 -18.92 -11.88
C MET A 1 -7.37 -17.81 -11.60
N MET A 2 -7.79 -16.84 -10.79
CA MET A 2 -6.95 -15.78 -10.24
C MET A 2 -6.61 -16.12 -8.79
N HIS A 3 -5.50 -15.58 -8.31
CA HIS A 3 -5.08 -15.73 -6.93
C HIS A 3 -4.79 -14.34 -6.36
N SER A 4 -5.24 -14.10 -5.14
CA SER A 4 -4.98 -12.85 -4.41
C SER A 4 -4.57 -13.19 -2.97
N ARG A 5 -3.64 -12.43 -2.38
CA ARG A 5 -3.18 -12.69 -1.01
C ARG A 5 -4.31 -12.60 0.01
N ASN A 6 -5.20 -11.64 -0.16
CA ASN A 6 -6.33 -11.36 0.74
C ASN A 6 -7.68 -11.66 0.09
N GLY A 7 -7.70 -12.35 -1.05
CA GLY A 7 -8.94 -12.64 -1.77
C GLY A 7 -9.66 -11.41 -2.32
N LEU A 8 -9.08 -10.21 -2.30
CA LEU A 8 -9.75 -9.00 -2.77
C LEU A 8 -9.50 -8.73 -4.26
N LEU A 9 -10.50 -8.14 -4.90
CA LEU A 9 -10.39 -7.52 -6.22
C LEU A 9 -10.15 -6.00 -6.06
N PRO A 10 -9.43 -5.39 -7.01
CA PRO A 10 -9.18 -3.95 -6.99
C PRO A 10 -10.48 -3.15 -7.15
N ALA A 11 -10.51 -1.93 -6.59
CA ALA A 11 -11.65 -1.04 -6.77
C ALA A 11 -11.74 -0.50 -8.22
N LEU A 12 -12.91 0.00 -8.59
CA LEU A 12 -13.16 0.52 -9.92
C LEU A 12 -12.82 2.01 -10.03
N ARG A 13 -12.46 2.41 -11.24
CA ARG A 13 -12.37 3.82 -11.62
C ARG A 13 -13.71 4.52 -11.43
N PHE A 14 -13.71 5.68 -10.80
CA PHE A 14 -14.88 6.52 -10.62
C PHE A 14 -14.56 7.96 -11.08
N HIS A 15 -15.47 8.91 -10.91
CA HIS A 15 -15.19 10.32 -11.20
C HIS A 15 -14.23 10.90 -10.17
N LEU A 16 -13.11 11.48 -10.59
CA LEU A 16 -12.23 12.25 -9.70
C LEU A 16 -12.56 13.73 -9.84
N ASP A 17 -12.78 14.42 -8.72
CA ASP A 17 -12.98 15.86 -8.72
C ASP A 17 -11.69 16.56 -9.16
N ASP A 18 -10.54 16.09 -8.67
CA ASP A 18 -9.21 16.44 -9.20
C ASP A 18 -8.56 15.25 -9.92
N SER A 19 -8.54 15.32 -11.25
CA SER A 19 -7.86 14.31 -12.09
C SER A 19 -6.35 14.21 -11.89
N HIS A 20 -5.72 15.21 -11.27
CA HIS A 20 -4.28 15.22 -10.98
C HIS A 20 -3.94 14.73 -9.56
N LEU A 21 -4.96 14.43 -8.74
CA LEU A 21 -4.83 13.91 -7.38
C LEU A 21 -3.86 14.74 -6.50
N GLY A 22 -4.07 16.06 -6.45
CA GLY A 22 -3.43 16.96 -5.49
C GLY A 22 -1.89 16.97 -5.57
N LYS A 23 -1.32 17.80 -6.45
CA LYS A 23 0.15 18.03 -6.50
C LYS A 23 0.68 18.98 -5.42
N GLU A 24 -0.21 19.60 -4.65
CA GLU A 24 0.17 20.57 -3.63
C GLU A 24 0.26 19.87 -2.28
N ALA A 25 1.35 20.14 -1.55
CA ALA A 25 1.48 19.68 -0.18
C ALA A 25 0.35 20.30 0.64
N LEU A 26 -0.55 19.47 1.15
CA LEU A 26 -1.65 19.89 2.02
C LEU A 26 -1.14 20.47 3.35
N ILE A 27 0.05 20.03 3.79
CA ILE A 27 0.75 20.56 4.97
C ILE A 27 1.79 21.58 4.54
N GLY A 28 1.79 22.76 5.18
CA GLY A 28 2.83 23.75 4.99
C GLY A 28 4.19 23.28 5.52
N GLN A 29 5.29 23.74 4.91
CA GLN A 29 6.65 23.36 5.33
C GLN A 29 6.90 23.70 6.81
N ASP A 30 6.42 24.86 7.29
CA ASP A 30 6.56 25.28 8.68
C ASP A 30 5.85 24.35 9.68
N GLU A 31 4.77 23.69 9.28
CA GLU A 31 4.06 22.74 10.12
C GLU A 31 4.78 21.38 10.15
N ILE A 32 5.31 20.94 9.00
CA ILE A 32 6.18 19.77 8.92
C ILE A 32 7.40 19.95 9.81
N ASP A 33 8.11 21.08 9.68
CA ASP A 33 9.34 21.34 10.44
C ASP A 33 9.07 21.41 11.95
N ARG A 34 7.93 21.99 12.34
CA ARG A 34 7.50 22.02 13.75
C ARG A 34 7.20 20.63 14.28
N ASN A 35 6.45 19.82 13.54
CA ASN A 35 6.14 18.45 13.95
C ASN A 35 7.43 17.63 14.10
N ILE A 36 8.35 17.76 13.15
CA ILE A 36 9.68 17.12 13.20
C ILE A 36 10.44 17.53 14.46
N ALA A 37 10.48 18.82 14.79
CA ALA A 37 11.18 19.33 15.96
C ALA A 37 10.57 18.81 17.28
N GLU A 38 9.24 18.73 17.35
CA GLU A 38 8.51 18.26 18.54
C GLU A 38 8.55 16.73 18.68
N ASN A 39 8.74 16.00 17.58
CA ASN A 39 8.74 14.53 17.54
C ASN A 39 10.16 13.94 17.37
N GLY A 40 11.14 14.53 18.04
CA GLY A 40 12.49 13.97 18.16
C GLY A 40 13.27 13.90 16.85
N GLY A 41 13.00 14.82 15.92
CA GLY A 41 13.67 14.90 14.62
C GLY A 41 13.01 14.05 13.53
N PHE A 42 11.80 13.55 13.75
CA PHE A 42 11.06 12.73 12.79
C PHE A 42 9.65 13.25 12.57
N LEU A 43 9.15 13.15 11.35
CA LEU A 43 7.76 13.44 11.05
C LEU A 43 6.88 12.29 11.56
N SER A 44 5.79 12.62 12.27
CA SER A 44 4.83 11.63 12.75
C SER A 44 3.91 11.17 11.61
N LEU A 45 3.79 9.86 11.42
CA LEU A 45 2.84 9.31 10.45
C LEU A 45 1.38 9.65 10.84
N ASP A 46 1.05 9.63 12.13
CA ASP A 46 -0.29 9.94 12.63
C ASP A 46 -0.64 11.42 12.37
N PHE A 47 0.33 12.33 12.50
CA PHE A 47 0.13 13.74 12.13
C PHE A 47 -0.19 13.89 10.64
N VAL A 48 0.53 13.18 9.77
CA VAL A 48 0.26 13.21 8.32
C VAL A 48 -1.12 12.63 8.01
N PHE A 49 -1.51 11.54 8.66
CA PHE A 49 -2.84 10.95 8.49
C PHE A 49 -3.97 11.89 8.97
N GLU A 50 -3.78 12.59 10.09
CA GLU A 50 -4.72 13.60 10.56
C GLU A 50 -4.90 14.72 9.53
N LYS A 51 -3.79 15.35 9.13
CA LYS A 51 -3.79 16.54 8.26
C LYS A 51 -4.13 16.27 6.81
N ASN A 52 -3.54 15.22 6.22
CA ASN A 52 -3.66 14.96 4.78
C ASN A 52 -4.80 14.02 4.43
N PHE A 53 -5.47 13.44 5.43
CA PHE A 53 -6.59 12.55 5.19
C PHE A 53 -7.81 12.96 6.01
N LYS A 54 -7.78 12.87 7.35
CA LYS A 54 -9.00 13.07 8.16
C LYS A 54 -9.57 14.49 8.05
N GLU A 55 -8.74 15.53 8.12
CA GLU A 55 -9.21 16.92 8.04
C GLU A 55 -9.90 17.26 6.71
N MET A 56 -9.57 16.53 5.63
CA MET A 56 -10.18 16.73 4.31
C MET A 56 -11.68 16.41 4.29
N PHE A 57 -12.18 15.66 5.27
CA PHE A 57 -13.59 15.26 5.36
C PHE A 57 -14.46 16.25 6.13
N VAL A 58 -13.87 17.13 6.96
CA VAL A 58 -14.62 18.01 7.87
C VAL A 58 -15.70 18.82 7.17
N GLU A 59 -15.39 19.37 5.98
CA GLU A 59 -16.34 20.19 5.21
C GLU A 59 -17.06 19.39 4.11
N LYS A 60 -16.34 18.50 3.41
CA LYS A 60 -16.87 17.82 2.22
C LYS A 60 -17.69 16.56 2.53
N ASP A 61 -17.40 15.88 3.63
CA ASP A 61 -18.15 14.70 4.08
C ASP A 61 -18.13 14.60 5.62
N PRO A 62 -18.87 15.48 6.33
CA PRO A 62 -18.82 15.56 7.78
C PRO A 62 -19.28 14.27 8.46
N GLU A 63 -20.22 13.54 7.84
CA GLU A 63 -20.72 12.27 8.37
C GLU A 63 -19.62 11.23 8.39
N PHE A 64 -18.87 11.07 7.29
CA PHE A 64 -17.72 10.18 7.26
C PHE A 64 -16.62 10.64 8.23
N TYR A 65 -16.36 11.95 8.33
CA TYR A 65 -15.43 12.48 9.33
C TYR A 65 -15.81 12.05 10.75
N TYR A 66 -17.08 12.19 11.16
CA TYR A 66 -17.52 11.77 12.49
C TYR A 66 -17.35 10.27 12.74
N GLN A 67 -17.40 9.44 11.70
CA GLN A 67 -17.15 8.01 11.81
C GLN A 67 -15.67 7.70 12.08
N ILE A 68 -14.74 8.45 11.46
CA ILE A 68 -13.30 8.15 11.50
C ILE A 68 -12.48 9.05 12.42
N LYS A 69 -13.03 10.15 12.94
CA LYS A 69 -12.26 11.20 13.65
C LYS A 69 -11.42 10.67 14.81
N ASP A 70 -11.94 9.67 15.54
CA ASP A 70 -11.28 9.09 16.72
C ASP A 70 -10.47 7.83 16.37
N MET A 71 -10.40 7.44 15.09
CA MET A 71 -9.59 6.31 14.62
C MET A 71 -8.15 6.75 14.38
N ASP A 72 -7.21 5.91 14.80
CA ASP A 72 -5.84 5.91 14.29
C ASP A 72 -5.78 5.18 12.92
N ILE A 73 -4.58 5.09 12.35
CA ILE A 73 -4.37 4.51 11.02
C ILE A 73 -4.73 3.02 11.02
N GLU A 74 -4.31 2.29 12.06
CA GLU A 74 -4.58 0.87 12.24
C GLU A 74 -6.09 0.60 12.30
N MET A 75 -6.82 1.32 13.16
CA MET A 75 -8.27 1.20 13.29
C MET A 75 -9.00 1.55 12.00
N PHE A 76 -8.58 2.63 11.31
CA PHE A 76 -9.17 3.02 10.04
C PHE A 76 -8.98 1.94 8.98
N VAL A 77 -7.75 1.44 8.81
CA VAL A 77 -7.45 0.39 7.84
C VAL A 77 -8.23 -0.88 8.14
N GLU A 78 -8.25 -1.32 9.40
CA GLU A 78 -9.00 -2.50 9.83
C GLU A 78 -10.50 -2.34 9.50
N ALA A 79 -11.10 -1.19 9.82
CA ALA A 79 -12.49 -0.92 9.53
C ALA A 79 -12.79 -0.99 8.01
N MET A 80 -11.94 -0.39 7.18
CA MET A 80 -12.13 -0.36 5.72
C MET A 80 -11.91 -1.73 5.07
N MET A 81 -10.92 -2.49 5.54
CA MET A 81 -10.64 -3.85 5.07
C MET A 81 -11.76 -4.80 5.46
N ALA A 82 -12.20 -4.77 6.73
CA ALA A 82 -13.28 -5.62 7.22
C ALA A 82 -14.61 -5.37 6.49
N MET A 83 -14.87 -4.15 6.01
CA MET A 83 -16.04 -3.89 5.17
C MET A 83 -15.98 -4.62 3.82
N ARG A 84 -14.79 -4.75 3.23
CA ARG A 84 -14.59 -5.43 1.94
C ARG A 84 -14.62 -6.95 2.09
N GLU A 85 -14.04 -7.47 3.17
CA GLU A 85 -13.94 -8.91 3.44
C GLU A 85 -15.29 -9.56 3.78
N LYS A 86 -16.30 -8.77 4.21
CA LYS A 86 -17.65 -9.27 4.54
C LYS A 86 -18.50 -9.70 3.34
N ILE A 87 -18.07 -9.39 2.12
CA ILE A 87 -18.83 -9.64 0.89
C ILE A 87 -17.91 -10.41 -0.07
N THR A 88 -18.45 -11.37 -0.82
CA THR A 88 -17.62 -12.11 -1.76
C THR A 88 -17.00 -11.15 -2.81
N PRO A 89 -15.79 -11.42 -3.32
CA PRO A 89 -15.04 -10.45 -4.13
C PRO A 89 -15.80 -10.01 -5.39
N PHE A 90 -16.50 -10.95 -6.03
CA PHE A 90 -17.30 -10.68 -7.23
C PHE A 90 -18.63 -9.97 -6.91
N GLU A 91 -19.26 -10.20 -5.76
CA GLU A 91 -20.42 -9.42 -5.33
C GLU A 91 -20.01 -7.98 -4.98
N LEU A 92 -18.87 -7.80 -4.29
CA LEU A 92 -18.31 -6.49 -4.02
C LEU A 92 -18.00 -5.74 -5.32
N LEU A 93 -17.35 -6.41 -6.28
CA LEU A 93 -17.05 -5.86 -7.60
C LEU A 93 -18.31 -5.35 -8.32
N ARG A 94 -19.44 -6.08 -8.23
CA ARG A 94 -20.73 -5.66 -8.82
C ARG A 94 -21.30 -4.43 -8.12
N LYS A 95 -21.24 -4.38 -6.78
CA LYS A 95 -21.70 -3.21 -6.01
C LYS A 95 -20.87 -1.97 -6.34
N GLU A 96 -19.54 -2.11 -6.34
CA GLU A 96 -18.63 -1.02 -6.69
C GLU A 96 -18.77 -0.61 -8.16
N TYR A 97 -19.14 -1.52 -9.07
CA TYR A 97 -19.44 -1.19 -10.47
C TYR A 97 -20.60 -0.20 -10.58
N VAL A 98 -21.71 -0.47 -9.88
CA VAL A 98 -22.89 0.42 -9.89
C VAL A 98 -22.57 1.77 -9.25
N GLU A 99 -21.86 1.77 -8.12
CA GLU A 99 -21.40 3.00 -7.45
C GLU A 99 -20.52 3.85 -8.38
N ALA A 100 -19.55 3.23 -9.04
CA ALA A 100 -18.64 3.89 -9.97
C ALA A 100 -19.36 4.43 -11.22
N GLU A 101 -20.31 3.69 -11.79
CA GLU A 101 -21.12 4.18 -12.90
C GLU A 101 -21.94 5.41 -12.51
N GLN A 102 -22.53 5.41 -11.31
CA GLN A 102 -23.28 6.56 -10.81
C GLN A 102 -22.36 7.76 -10.58
N SER A 103 -21.19 7.54 -9.96
CA SER A 103 -20.16 8.56 -9.77
C SER A 103 -19.76 9.24 -11.09
N ILE A 104 -19.49 8.44 -12.13
CA ILE A 104 -19.11 8.95 -13.47
C ILE A 104 -20.27 9.71 -14.12
N LYS A 105 -21.48 9.17 -14.04
CA LYS A 105 -22.68 9.77 -14.65
C LYS A 105 -23.03 11.10 -14.00
N GLU A 106 -22.96 11.19 -12.68
CA GLU A 106 -23.27 12.41 -11.93
C GLU A 106 -22.12 13.40 -11.86
N ARG A 107 -20.90 12.98 -12.22
CA ARG A 107 -19.66 13.73 -11.99
C ARG A 107 -19.51 14.09 -10.52
N LYS A 108 -19.63 13.08 -9.67
CA LYS A 108 -19.42 13.20 -8.22
C LYS A 108 -18.44 12.15 -7.76
N SER A 109 -17.43 12.58 -7.02
CA SER A 109 -16.44 11.66 -6.46
C SER A 109 -17.00 10.71 -5.42
N ILE A 110 -16.37 9.54 -5.31
CA ILE A 110 -16.45 8.68 -4.13
C ILE A 110 -15.37 9.18 -3.18
N TYR A 111 -15.72 10.18 -2.37
CA TYR A 111 -14.77 11.12 -1.79
C TYR A 111 -13.66 10.46 -0.96
N TRP A 112 -13.97 9.46 -0.13
CA TRP A 112 -12.95 8.78 0.67
C TRP A 112 -11.93 8.00 -0.17
N LYS A 113 -12.34 7.41 -1.31
CA LYS A 113 -11.43 6.71 -2.23
C LYS A 113 -10.51 7.71 -2.93
N GLU A 114 -11.03 8.90 -3.26
CA GLU A 114 -10.21 9.98 -3.82
C GLU A 114 -9.21 10.50 -2.79
N MET A 115 -9.64 10.77 -1.55
CA MET A 115 -8.73 11.23 -0.49
C MET A 115 -7.68 10.19 -0.13
N LEU A 116 -8.00 8.89 -0.19
CA LEU A 116 -7.00 7.84 0.00
C LEU A 116 -5.97 7.84 -1.15
N ALA A 117 -6.41 8.11 -2.38
CA ALA A 117 -5.51 8.29 -3.51
C ALA A 117 -4.62 9.54 -3.33
N VAL A 118 -5.19 10.68 -2.93
CA VAL A 118 -4.43 11.91 -2.61
C VAL A 118 -3.39 11.63 -1.51
N LEU A 119 -3.78 10.95 -0.43
CA LEU A 119 -2.85 10.56 0.64
C LEU A 119 -1.69 9.73 0.10
N SER A 120 -1.96 8.74 -0.77
CA SER A 120 -0.91 7.89 -1.35
C SER A 120 0.16 8.68 -2.11
N PHE A 121 -0.24 9.75 -2.82
CA PHE A 121 0.70 10.66 -3.50
C PHE A 121 1.40 11.57 -2.51
N ALA A 122 0.64 12.14 -1.57
CA ALA A 122 1.14 13.06 -0.55
C ALA A 122 2.18 12.41 0.37
N MET A 123 2.14 11.09 0.56
CA MET A 123 3.11 10.34 1.38
C MET A 123 4.52 10.28 0.78
N ASN A 124 4.70 10.47 -0.53
CA ASN A 124 6.00 10.29 -1.19
C ASN A 124 7.12 11.19 -0.64
N TYR A 125 6.79 12.45 -0.34
CA TYR A 125 7.78 13.40 0.20
C TYR A 125 7.99 13.25 1.72
N PRO A 126 6.94 13.20 2.57
CA PRO A 126 7.01 12.90 4.00
C PRO A 126 7.76 11.62 4.37
N ALA A 127 7.65 10.58 3.53
CA ALA A 127 8.19 9.24 3.81
C ALA A 127 9.67 9.23 4.23
N LYS A 128 10.50 10.12 3.66
CA LYS A 128 11.94 10.20 4.00
C LYS A 128 12.22 10.81 5.38
N HIS A 129 11.25 11.51 5.96
CA HIS A 129 11.34 12.15 7.27
C HIS A 129 10.72 11.30 8.40
N LEU A 130 10.07 10.19 8.06
CA LEU A 130 9.54 9.25 9.06
C LEU A 130 10.68 8.60 9.84
N ALA A 131 10.40 8.17 11.07
CA ALA A 131 11.23 7.19 11.73
C ALA A 131 11.05 5.81 11.08
N ALA A 132 12.03 4.92 11.25
CA ALA A 132 11.94 3.56 10.72
C ALA A 132 10.69 2.81 11.22
N GLU A 133 10.26 3.08 12.45
CA GLU A 133 9.05 2.50 13.03
C GLU A 133 7.79 2.91 12.28
N ASP A 134 7.65 4.20 11.94
CA ASP A 134 6.52 4.72 11.19
C ASP A 134 6.59 4.30 9.71
N MET A 135 7.79 4.14 9.15
CA MET A 135 7.96 3.54 7.82
C MET A 135 7.45 2.09 7.79
N LEU A 136 7.78 1.29 8.80
CA LEU A 136 7.27 -0.08 8.93
C LEU A 136 5.74 -0.10 9.12
N ARG A 137 5.19 0.83 9.92
CA ARG A 137 3.73 0.99 10.06
C ARG A 137 3.07 1.34 8.73
N LEU A 138 3.59 2.33 8.00
CA LEU A 138 3.11 2.71 6.67
C LEU A 138 3.06 1.52 5.72
N GLN A 139 4.16 0.76 5.64
CA GLN A 139 4.27 -0.41 4.75
C GLN A 139 3.36 -1.56 5.16
N LYS A 140 3.22 -1.82 6.46
CA LYS A 140 2.46 -2.96 6.97
C LYS A 140 0.96 -2.70 7.04
N VAL A 141 0.57 -1.47 7.36
CA VAL A 141 -0.82 -1.11 7.70
C VAL A 141 -1.49 -0.40 6.53
N LEU A 142 -0.96 0.75 6.12
CA LEU A 142 -1.67 1.62 5.15
C LEU A 142 -1.49 1.17 3.69
N MET A 143 -0.29 0.71 3.33
CA MET A 143 0.01 0.29 1.95
C MET A 143 -0.88 -0.85 1.42
N PRO A 144 -1.24 -1.88 2.19
CA PRO A 144 -2.21 -2.89 1.75
C PRO A 144 -3.56 -2.30 1.32
N LEU A 145 -4.15 -1.41 2.12
CA LEU A 145 -5.41 -0.76 1.78
C LEU A 145 -5.27 0.10 0.52
N ILE A 146 -4.21 0.91 0.44
CA ILE A 146 -3.90 1.71 -0.75
C ILE A 146 -3.84 0.78 -1.98
N SER A 147 -3.06 -0.29 -1.94
CA SER A 147 -2.82 -1.18 -3.08
C SER A 147 -4.11 -1.79 -3.66
N VAL A 148 -5.12 -2.04 -2.83
CA VAL A 148 -6.40 -2.61 -3.26
C VAL A 148 -7.36 -1.52 -3.73
N VAL A 149 -7.40 -0.38 -3.03
CA VAL A 149 -8.40 0.66 -3.28
C VAL A 149 -8.01 1.58 -4.42
N ILE A 150 -6.75 2.02 -4.53
CA ILE A 150 -6.36 3.05 -5.51
C ILE A 150 -6.01 2.46 -6.88
N ALA A 151 -6.00 1.14 -7.02
CA ALA A 151 -5.75 0.41 -8.26
C ALA A 151 -6.99 0.42 -9.19
N PHE A 152 -7.46 1.62 -9.54
CA PHE A 152 -8.73 1.84 -10.23
C PHE A 152 -8.86 1.10 -11.58
N VAL A 153 -9.56 -0.03 -11.56
CA VAL A 153 -9.83 -0.83 -12.76
C VAL A 153 -10.89 -0.15 -13.63
N PRO A 154 -10.69 -0.06 -14.97
CA PRO A 154 -11.69 0.47 -15.88
C PRO A 154 -12.99 -0.34 -15.92
N GLN A 155 -14.10 0.33 -16.26
CA GLN A 155 -15.43 -0.27 -16.38
C GLN A 155 -15.47 -1.45 -17.34
N SER A 156 -14.76 -1.35 -18.47
CA SER A 156 -14.71 -2.43 -19.47
C SER A 156 -14.08 -3.69 -18.89
N SER A 157 -12.94 -3.57 -18.21
CA SER A 157 -12.27 -4.71 -17.60
C SER A 157 -13.14 -5.34 -16.51
N CYS A 158 -13.85 -4.52 -15.72
CA CYS A 158 -14.77 -5.03 -14.71
C CYS A 158 -15.93 -5.83 -15.32
N ARG A 159 -16.55 -5.34 -16.40
CA ARG A 159 -17.60 -6.09 -17.11
C ARG A 159 -17.10 -7.44 -17.62
N GLU A 160 -15.87 -7.49 -18.15
CA GLU A 160 -15.25 -8.73 -18.61
C GLU A 160 -15.02 -9.71 -17.47
N LEU A 161 -14.49 -9.26 -16.32
CA LEU A 161 -14.29 -10.09 -15.14
C LEU A 161 -15.61 -10.68 -14.61
N ILE A 162 -16.65 -9.84 -14.51
CA ILE A 162 -18.01 -10.26 -14.12
C ILE A 162 -18.54 -11.31 -15.08
N ALA A 163 -18.48 -11.06 -16.40
CA ALA A 163 -18.99 -11.98 -17.42
C ALA A 163 -18.28 -13.34 -17.39
N LEU A 164 -16.95 -13.34 -17.22
CA LEU A 164 -16.17 -14.58 -17.11
C LEU A 164 -16.51 -15.38 -15.85
N HIS A 165 -16.76 -14.68 -14.74
CA HIS A 165 -17.21 -15.33 -13.49
C HIS A 165 -18.63 -15.88 -13.63
N ASP A 166 -19.56 -15.12 -14.21
CA ASP A 166 -20.94 -15.58 -14.44
C ASP A 166 -21.00 -16.79 -15.39
N ALA A 167 -20.07 -16.88 -16.34
CA ALA A 167 -19.91 -18.04 -17.21
C ALA A 167 -19.22 -19.24 -16.52
N GLY A 168 -18.77 -19.12 -15.28
CA GLY A 168 -18.10 -20.18 -14.51
C GLY A 168 -16.68 -20.51 -14.98
N VAL A 169 -16.03 -19.61 -15.74
CA VAL A 169 -14.67 -19.83 -16.29
C VAL A 169 -13.59 -19.06 -15.53
N LEU A 170 -13.98 -18.15 -14.65
CA LEU A 170 -13.09 -17.35 -13.81
C LEU A 170 -13.54 -17.42 -12.36
N ASP A 171 -12.58 -17.62 -11.48
CA ASP A 171 -12.77 -17.64 -10.03
C ASP A 171 -11.53 -17.03 -9.36
N LEU A 172 -11.66 -16.61 -8.11
CA LEU A 172 -10.62 -15.99 -7.30
C LEU A 172 -10.37 -16.81 -6.03
N VAL A 173 -9.11 -17.19 -5.81
CA VAL A 173 -8.68 -17.92 -4.62
C VAL A 173 -7.85 -17.01 -3.73
N SER A 174 -8.19 -16.95 -2.44
CA SER A 174 -7.32 -16.34 -1.43
C SER A 174 -6.16 -17.29 -1.12
N VAL A 175 -4.93 -16.80 -1.19
CA VAL A 175 -3.73 -17.64 -1.01
C VAL A 175 -2.91 -17.29 0.23
N GLY A 176 -3.21 -16.18 0.89
CA GLY A 176 -2.48 -15.73 2.07
C GLY A 176 -1.07 -15.21 1.78
N ASP A 177 -0.45 -14.69 2.83
CA ASP A 177 0.84 -13.97 2.78
C ASP A 177 2.05 -14.89 2.60
N GLU A 178 1.94 -16.15 3.02
CA GLU A 178 3.01 -17.16 2.94
C GLU A 178 3.00 -17.97 1.64
N SER A 179 2.10 -17.59 0.71
CA SER A 179 2.01 -18.24 -0.59
C SER A 179 3.26 -18.02 -1.43
N ARG A 180 3.62 -19.02 -2.23
CA ARG A 180 4.80 -18.96 -3.10
C ARG A 180 4.61 -19.73 -4.39
N VAL A 181 5.25 -19.22 -5.44
CA VAL A 181 5.25 -19.84 -6.77
C VAL A 181 6.63 -20.38 -7.08
N VAL A 182 6.71 -21.65 -7.48
CA VAL A 182 7.94 -22.33 -7.86
C VAL A 182 7.84 -22.75 -9.32
N PRO A 183 8.70 -22.24 -10.23
CA PRO A 183 8.71 -22.68 -11.62
C PRO A 183 9.01 -24.18 -11.74
N ASP A 184 8.26 -24.89 -12.58
CA ASP A 184 8.51 -26.30 -12.87
C ASP A 184 9.54 -26.42 -14.01
N LYS A 185 10.53 -27.31 -13.85
CA LYS A 185 11.56 -27.59 -14.86
C LYS A 185 10.98 -28.11 -16.18
N SER A 186 9.81 -28.75 -16.13
CA SER A 186 9.09 -29.25 -17.30
C SER A 186 8.16 -28.22 -17.96
N GLY A 187 8.10 -27.00 -17.41
CA GLY A 187 7.24 -25.90 -17.85
C GLY A 187 6.02 -25.72 -16.94
N GLY A 188 5.56 -24.48 -16.81
CA GLY A 188 4.51 -24.11 -15.86
C GLY A 188 5.06 -23.76 -14.48
N ALA A 189 4.20 -23.79 -13.45
CA ALA A 189 4.55 -23.47 -12.08
C ALA A 189 3.70 -24.20 -11.05
N HIS A 190 4.30 -24.50 -9.90
CA HIS A 190 3.62 -24.95 -8.70
C HIS A 190 3.31 -23.76 -7.80
N TYR A 191 2.03 -23.55 -7.50
CA TYR A 191 1.60 -22.58 -6.51
C TYR A 191 1.36 -23.30 -5.19
N HIS A 192 2.11 -22.92 -4.16
CA HIS A 192 1.95 -23.36 -2.78
C HIS A 192 1.23 -22.28 -1.98
N TYR A 193 0.16 -22.64 -1.29
CA TYR A 193 -0.57 -21.75 -0.41
C TYR A 193 -1.34 -22.54 0.66
N GLU A 194 -1.80 -21.86 1.69
CA GLU A 194 -2.77 -22.38 2.65
C GLU A 194 -4.15 -21.91 2.21
N ASP A 195 -5.12 -22.83 2.10
CA ASP A 195 -6.49 -22.46 1.76
C ASP A 195 -7.26 -21.90 2.98
N GLU A 196 -8.50 -21.47 2.78
CA GLU A 196 -9.33 -20.91 3.86
C GLU A 196 -9.64 -21.93 4.98
N GLY A 197 -9.46 -23.22 4.73
CA GLY A 197 -9.60 -24.29 5.71
C GLY A 197 -8.34 -24.55 6.55
N GLY A 198 -7.22 -23.86 6.25
CA GLY A 198 -5.93 -24.11 6.89
C GLY A 198 -5.14 -25.27 6.27
N GLU A 199 -5.58 -25.80 5.13
CA GLU A 199 -4.92 -26.93 4.47
C GLU A 199 -3.87 -26.45 3.49
N ASN A 200 -2.71 -27.13 3.49
CA ASN A 200 -1.63 -26.80 2.56
C ASN A 200 -1.94 -27.34 1.17
N VAL A 201 -2.17 -26.44 0.21
CA VAL A 201 -2.47 -26.75 -1.18
C VAL A 201 -1.22 -26.56 -2.05
N VAL A 202 -1.01 -27.51 -2.96
CA VAL A 202 -0.04 -27.37 -4.06
C VAL A 202 -0.76 -27.56 -5.37
N GLN A 203 -0.92 -26.49 -6.13
CA GLN A 203 -1.63 -26.50 -7.40
C GLN A 203 -0.66 -26.30 -8.56
N ASN A 204 -0.76 -27.16 -9.58
CA ASN A 204 0.07 -27.08 -10.77
C ASN A 204 -0.65 -26.32 -11.90
N PHE A 205 0.03 -25.34 -12.49
CA PHE A 205 -0.45 -24.57 -13.63
C PHE A 205 0.50 -24.69 -14.82
N LYS A 206 -0.04 -24.98 -16.00
CA LYS A 206 0.74 -25.02 -17.26
C LYS A 206 1.28 -23.64 -17.66
N MET A 207 0.59 -22.58 -17.25
CA MET A 207 0.98 -21.19 -17.48
C MET A 207 0.66 -20.41 -16.21
N PHE A 208 1.63 -19.64 -15.75
CA PHE A 208 1.48 -18.69 -14.66
C PHE A 208 1.81 -17.29 -15.18
N VAL A 209 0.91 -16.35 -14.95
CA VAL A 209 1.11 -14.93 -15.30
C VAL A 209 1.26 -14.19 -13.99
N ASP A 210 2.45 -13.65 -13.74
CA ASP A 210 2.72 -12.89 -12.54
C ASP A 210 2.22 -11.45 -12.68
N CYS A 211 1.23 -11.09 -11.86
CA CYS A 211 0.59 -9.78 -11.85
C CYS A 211 0.87 -8.99 -10.56
N VAL A 212 1.90 -9.36 -9.77
CA VAL A 212 2.23 -8.66 -8.50
C VAL A 212 2.93 -7.31 -8.68
N GLY A 213 3.10 -6.86 -9.92
CA GLY A 213 3.76 -5.60 -10.26
C GLY A 213 5.27 -5.75 -10.42
N GLN A 214 6.00 -4.66 -10.19
CA GLN A 214 7.45 -4.61 -10.36
C GLN A 214 8.13 -4.46 -8.99
N PRO A 215 9.21 -5.22 -8.71
CA PRO A 215 9.99 -4.99 -7.52
C PRO A 215 10.71 -3.64 -7.61
N HIS A 216 11.02 -3.07 -6.45
CA HIS A 216 11.85 -1.86 -6.40
C HIS A 216 13.26 -2.13 -6.94
N LEU A 217 13.84 -1.14 -7.62
CA LEU A 217 15.22 -1.20 -8.08
C LEU A 217 16.18 -1.32 -6.90
N SER A 218 17.01 -2.36 -6.88
CA SER A 218 18.03 -2.51 -5.85
C SER A 218 19.18 -1.53 -6.08
N PHE A 219 19.84 -1.09 -5.00
CA PHE A 219 21.04 -0.25 -5.12
C PHE A 219 22.15 -0.92 -5.96
N ALA A 220 22.28 -2.25 -5.86
CA ALA A 220 23.26 -3.00 -6.64
C ALA A 220 22.99 -2.93 -8.16
N ASP A 221 21.71 -2.85 -8.53
CA ASP A 221 21.26 -2.75 -9.92
C ASP A 221 21.20 -1.31 -10.44
N PHE A 222 21.59 -0.31 -9.62
CA PHE A 222 21.59 1.08 -10.05
C PHE A 222 22.49 1.28 -11.28
N PRO A 223 21.98 1.84 -12.39
CA PRO A 223 22.68 1.82 -13.67
C PRO A 223 23.86 2.80 -13.75
N PHE A 224 23.86 3.88 -12.96
CA PHE A 224 24.89 4.92 -13.02
C PHE A 224 26.07 4.62 -12.08
N LYS A 225 26.95 3.70 -12.52
CA LYS A 225 28.08 3.22 -11.71
C LYS A 225 29.05 4.33 -11.29
N GLY A 226 29.21 5.40 -12.08
CA GLY A 226 30.04 6.56 -11.70
C GLY A 226 29.58 7.19 -10.38
N LEU A 227 28.27 7.45 -10.24
CA LEU A 227 27.71 8.01 -9.01
C LEU A 227 27.90 7.10 -7.79
N THR A 228 27.82 5.78 -7.98
CA THR A 228 28.07 4.82 -6.88
C THR A 228 29.55 4.75 -6.50
N GLN A 229 30.45 4.85 -7.47
CA GLN A 229 31.91 4.77 -7.26
C GLN A 229 32.46 6.04 -6.62
N GLU A 230 31.90 7.19 -6.98
CA GLU A 230 32.25 8.50 -6.42
C GLU A 230 31.61 8.75 -5.05
N GLY A 231 30.73 7.84 -4.58
CA GLY A 231 30.03 7.99 -3.30
C GLY A 231 28.96 9.08 -3.29
N ALA A 232 28.56 9.60 -4.46
CA ALA A 232 27.49 10.59 -4.60
C ALA A 232 26.11 10.02 -4.25
N VAL A 233 25.97 8.69 -4.28
CA VAL A 233 24.75 7.99 -3.87
C VAL A 233 25.04 6.82 -2.94
N SER A 234 24.10 6.52 -2.06
CA SER A 234 24.16 5.39 -1.12
C SER A 234 22.83 4.65 -1.02
N PRO A 235 22.79 3.42 -0.45
CA PRO A 235 21.54 2.75 -0.15
C PRO A 235 20.64 3.62 0.72
N ALA A 236 19.37 3.74 0.36
CA ALA A 236 18.42 4.49 1.16
C ALA A 236 18.20 3.80 2.52
N ARG A 237 18.30 4.59 3.59
CA ARG A 237 18.11 4.13 4.96
C ARG A 237 17.40 5.17 5.80
N ILE A 238 16.55 4.71 6.71
CA ILE A 238 15.79 5.54 7.63
C ILE A 238 16.16 5.17 9.05
N LYS A 239 16.39 6.16 9.91
CA LYS A 239 16.85 5.95 11.28
C LYS A 239 15.71 5.48 12.19
N PHE A 240 15.98 4.53 13.08
CA PHE A 240 15.08 4.20 14.18
C PHE A 240 15.13 5.28 15.26
N GLN A 241 13.97 5.69 15.74
CA GLN A 241 13.86 6.58 16.90
C GLN A 241 14.16 5.82 18.20
N SER A 242 13.67 4.58 18.31
CA SER A 242 13.84 3.72 19.48
C SER A 242 14.80 2.56 19.20
N ARG A 243 15.87 2.49 20.00
CA ARG A 243 16.81 1.36 20.00
C ARG A 243 16.14 0.04 20.41
N GLU A 244 15.15 0.10 21.29
CA GLU A 244 14.41 -1.08 21.72
C GLU A 244 13.57 -1.64 20.57
N LYS A 245 12.82 -0.78 19.87
CA LYS A 245 12.02 -1.19 18.71
C LYS A 245 12.90 -1.74 17.58
N ALA A 246 14.08 -1.16 17.35
CA ALA A 246 15.05 -1.70 16.40
C ALA A 246 15.52 -3.11 16.77
N LYS A 247 15.83 -3.37 18.05
CA LYS A 247 16.21 -4.71 18.52
C LYS A 247 15.07 -5.70 18.35
N ASN A 248 13.84 -5.32 18.70
CA ASN A 248 12.67 -6.17 18.52
C ASN A 248 12.47 -6.57 17.04
N GLN A 249 12.78 -5.68 16.10
CA GLN A 249 12.77 -6.02 14.67
C GLN A 249 13.85 -7.03 14.29
N ILE A 250 15.07 -6.88 14.81
CA ILE A 250 16.16 -7.84 14.60
C ILE A 250 15.79 -9.21 15.19
N ASP A 251 15.26 -9.23 16.41
CA ASP A 251 14.84 -10.45 17.11
C ASP A 251 13.67 -11.14 16.38
N ALA A 252 12.81 -10.36 15.71
CA ALA A 252 11.76 -10.85 14.82
C ALA A 252 12.29 -11.30 13.43
N GLY A 253 13.60 -11.26 13.19
CA GLY A 253 14.23 -11.74 11.96
C GLY A 253 14.24 -10.75 10.80
N ASN A 254 13.98 -9.46 11.05
CA ASN A 254 14.01 -8.42 10.01
C ASN A 254 15.45 -8.15 9.57
N LYS A 255 15.83 -8.72 8.41
CA LYS A 255 17.18 -8.61 7.82
C LYS A 255 17.49 -7.23 7.23
N LEU A 256 16.51 -6.32 7.19
CA LEU A 256 16.69 -4.95 6.67
C LEU A 256 17.17 -3.98 7.75
N VAL A 257 17.23 -4.40 9.02
CA VAL A 257 17.74 -3.56 10.10
C VAL A 257 19.26 -3.67 10.18
N GLU A 258 19.92 -2.53 10.03
CA GLU A 258 21.37 -2.38 10.09
C GLU A 258 21.75 -1.54 11.32
N LYS A 259 22.96 -1.76 11.83
CA LYS A 259 23.51 -1.02 12.97
C LYS A 259 24.79 -0.32 12.52
N ASP A 260 24.86 0.99 12.77
CA ASP A 260 26.05 1.80 12.51
C ASP A 260 27.06 1.69 13.67
N ASP A 261 28.30 2.10 13.39
CA ASP A 261 29.42 2.08 14.34
C ASP A 261 29.17 2.93 15.61
N ASP A 262 28.32 3.97 15.49
CA ASP A 262 27.91 4.85 16.59
C ASP A 262 26.84 4.21 17.51
N GLY A 263 26.36 3.01 17.16
CA GLY A 263 25.30 2.31 17.87
C GLY A 263 23.88 2.80 17.55
N SER A 264 23.71 3.62 16.51
CA SER A 264 22.41 3.92 15.90
C SER A 264 21.93 2.73 15.05
N TYR A 265 20.60 2.60 14.94
CA TYR A 265 19.98 1.58 14.10
C TYR A 265 19.25 2.24 12.94
N PHE A 266 19.29 1.59 11.79
CA PHE A 266 18.66 2.05 10.55
C PHE A 266 17.88 0.92 9.91
N LEU A 267 16.76 1.26 9.27
CA LEU A 267 16.03 0.38 8.36
C LEU A 267 16.48 0.70 6.94
N LYS A 268 17.00 -0.31 6.24
CA LYS A 268 17.22 -0.23 4.81
C LYS A 268 15.88 -0.20 4.09
N VAL A 269 15.65 0.82 3.28
CA VAL A 269 14.42 0.99 2.51
C VAL A 269 14.71 0.94 1.01
N PRO A 270 13.71 0.64 0.16
CA PRO A 270 13.88 0.74 -1.27
C PRO A 270 14.30 2.14 -1.72
N GLY A 271 15.05 2.21 -2.82
CA GLY A 271 15.53 3.47 -3.38
C GLY A 271 16.97 3.79 -2.99
N ILE A 272 17.34 5.06 -3.21
CA ILE A 272 18.71 5.54 -3.18
C ILE A 272 18.71 6.90 -2.48
N THR A 273 19.67 7.11 -1.58
CA THR A 273 19.95 8.42 -1.00
C THR A 273 20.97 9.14 -1.88
N ILE A 274 20.65 10.37 -2.27
CA ILE A 274 21.63 11.30 -2.83
C ILE A 274 22.39 11.87 -1.64
N ASN A 275 23.71 11.68 -1.63
CA ASN A 275 24.54 12.21 -0.58
C ASN A 275 24.89 13.65 -0.94
N ASP A 276 24.46 14.59 -0.09
CA ASP A 276 24.78 16.02 -0.20
C ASP A 276 26.20 16.32 0.30
#